data_AF-A0A5Q2N012-F1
#
_entry.id   AF-A0A5Q2N012-F1
#
_cell.length_a   1.000
_cell.length_b   1.000
_cell.length_c   1.000
_cell.angle_alpha   90.00
_cell.angle_beta   90.00
_cell.angle_gamma   90.00
#
_symmetry.space_group_name_H-M   'P 1'
#
loop_
_entity.id
_entity.type
_entity.pdbx_description
1 polymer ?
#
loop_
_entity_poly.entity_id
_entity_poly.type
_entity_poly.pdbx_seq_one_letter_code
_entity_poly.pdbx_strand_id
1 'polypeptide(L)'
;MNIIQDFIPKGNRNRPGNTMNPRYITVHNTGNVNNGANALGHSNFIKSLAAGSTSWHYTVDDQRIVQHLPTNENGWHAGDGGHGPGNRTSIGIEICENADGNYAKAEEKAVELIVHLMETHNIPVENVVSHKKWSNKQCPHRILPRWGAFIETIKEKASEKTVAKRFDEVPDWARPSVKKLMDRGIIGDPVGDATFYRIAVILDRLKVIA
;
A
#
# COMPACT_ATOMS: atom_id res chain seq x y z
N MET A 1 4.78 9.19 -4.15
CA MET A 1 4.50 7.92 -4.86
C MET A 1 3.91 8.26 -6.22
N ASN A 2 4.41 7.64 -7.31
CA ASN A 2 3.88 7.85 -8.66
C ASN A 2 3.08 6.61 -9.08
N ILE A 3 1.80 6.79 -9.46
CA ILE A 3 0.91 5.73 -9.92
C ILE A 3 0.56 6.02 -11.37
N ILE A 4 0.91 5.10 -12.27
CA ILE A 4 0.54 5.20 -13.68
C ILE A 4 -0.86 4.62 -13.84
N GLN A 5 -1.80 5.42 -14.34
CA GLN A 5 -3.15 4.92 -14.65
C GLN A 5 -3.18 4.39 -16.08
N ASP A 6 -3.50 3.10 -16.23
CA ASP A 6 -3.69 2.44 -17.51
C ASP A 6 -4.89 1.49 -17.41
N PHE A 7 -6.08 2.08 -17.39
CA PHE A 7 -7.30 1.34 -17.11
C PHE A 7 -7.68 0.38 -18.24
N ILE A 8 -8.20 -0.78 -17.84
CA ILE A 8 -8.91 -1.68 -18.74
C ILE A 8 -10.08 -0.89 -19.37
N PRO A 9 -10.28 -0.93 -20.70
CA PRO A 9 -11.41 -0.27 -21.35
C PRO A 9 -12.76 -0.68 -20.76
N LYS A 10 -13.70 0.27 -20.67
CA LYS A 10 -15.09 -0.03 -20.28
C LYS A 10 -15.71 -1.00 -21.29
N GLY A 11 -16.51 -1.94 -20.80
CA GLY A 11 -17.15 -2.98 -21.63
C GLY A 11 -16.33 -4.26 -21.82
N ASN A 12 -15.03 -4.25 -21.48
CA ASN A 12 -14.25 -5.48 -21.47
C ASN A 12 -14.78 -6.48 -20.44
N ARG A 13 -14.72 -7.78 -20.77
CA ARG A 13 -15.24 -8.87 -19.92
C ARG A 13 -14.65 -8.88 -18.50
N ASN A 14 -13.40 -8.47 -18.35
CA ASN A 14 -12.71 -8.40 -17.07
C ASN A 14 -12.83 -7.03 -16.37
N ARG A 15 -13.60 -6.08 -16.93
CA ARG A 15 -14.00 -4.86 -16.23
C ARG A 15 -15.52 -4.91 -15.97
N PRO A 16 -15.95 -5.57 -14.87
CA PRO A 16 -17.38 -5.80 -14.61
C PRO A 16 -18.18 -4.53 -14.33
N GLY A 17 -17.52 -3.45 -13.89
CA GLY A 17 -18.17 -2.16 -13.67
C GLY A 17 -19.17 -2.12 -12.51
N ASN A 18 -19.20 -3.14 -11.63
CA ASN A 18 -20.04 -3.02 -10.43
C ASN A 18 -19.41 -2.01 -9.48
N THR A 19 -20.25 -1.15 -8.91
CA THR A 19 -19.83 -0.19 -7.88
C THR A 19 -19.26 -0.95 -6.67
N MET A 20 -18.17 -0.42 -6.13
CA MET A 20 -17.50 -0.90 -4.93
C MET A 20 -17.21 0.27 -3.99
N ASN A 21 -17.52 0.09 -2.70
CA ASN A 21 -16.93 0.89 -1.64
C ASN A 21 -15.87 0.02 -0.94
N PRO A 22 -14.57 0.27 -1.14
CA PRO A 22 -13.52 -0.64 -0.70
C PRO A 22 -13.46 -0.69 0.83
N ARG A 23 -13.53 -1.90 1.38
CA ARG A 23 -13.41 -2.20 2.82
C ARG A 23 -12.16 -3.00 3.14
N TYR A 24 -11.57 -3.65 2.14
CA TYR A 24 -10.40 -4.51 2.28
C TYR A 24 -9.35 -4.20 1.21
N ILE A 25 -8.12 -4.61 1.48
CA ILE A 25 -7.04 -4.66 0.48
C ILE A 25 -6.59 -6.13 0.39
N THR A 26 -6.61 -6.70 -0.81
CA THR A 26 -6.19 -8.08 -1.04
C THR A 26 -4.83 -8.10 -1.73
N VAL A 27 -3.84 -8.66 -1.05
CA VAL A 27 -2.47 -8.78 -1.54
C VAL A 27 -2.29 -10.11 -2.28
N HIS A 28 -1.63 -10.04 -3.44
CA HIS A 28 -1.31 -11.17 -4.30
C HIS A 28 0.17 -11.14 -4.72
N ASN A 29 0.68 -12.31 -5.07
CA ASN A 29 1.91 -12.44 -5.84
C ASN A 29 1.53 -12.99 -7.22
N THR A 30 2.14 -12.42 -8.26
CA THR A 30 1.83 -12.74 -9.66
C THR A 30 2.05 -14.21 -10.01
N GLY A 31 2.96 -14.89 -9.31
CA GLY A 31 3.42 -16.24 -9.64
C GLY A 31 4.19 -16.31 -10.97
N ASN A 32 4.58 -15.16 -11.53
CA ASN A 32 5.15 -15.06 -12.88
C ASN A 32 6.58 -14.54 -12.83
N VAL A 33 7.53 -15.46 -12.98
CA VAL A 33 8.97 -15.19 -12.93
C VAL A 33 9.59 -14.86 -14.29
N ASN A 34 8.79 -14.84 -15.37
CA ASN A 34 9.30 -14.60 -16.71
C ASN A 34 9.87 -13.18 -16.83
N ASN A 35 10.93 -13.02 -17.64
CA ASN A 35 11.47 -11.70 -17.96
C ASN A 35 10.40 -10.82 -18.61
N GLY A 36 10.33 -9.54 -18.20
CA GLY A 36 9.35 -8.59 -18.70
C GLY A 36 7.94 -8.76 -18.11
N ALA A 37 7.70 -9.72 -17.21
CA ALA A 37 6.45 -9.86 -16.45
C ALA A 37 6.33 -8.82 -15.31
N ASN A 38 6.76 -7.59 -15.57
CA ASN A 38 6.71 -6.46 -14.64
C ASN A 38 5.32 -5.79 -14.66
N ALA A 39 5.17 -4.60 -14.05
CA ALA A 39 3.87 -3.95 -13.93
C ALA A 39 3.29 -3.49 -15.28
N LEU A 40 4.13 -3.05 -16.22
CA LEU A 40 3.69 -2.72 -17.59
C LEU A 40 3.36 -3.98 -18.39
N GLY A 41 4.14 -5.06 -18.21
CA GLY A 41 3.86 -6.37 -18.80
C GLY A 41 2.46 -6.86 -18.41
N HIS A 42 2.13 -6.77 -17.12
CA HIS A 42 0.79 -7.10 -16.62
C HIS A 42 -0.30 -6.14 -17.12
N SER A 43 0.01 -4.85 -17.29
CA SER A 43 -0.92 -3.89 -17.89
C SER A 43 -1.26 -4.21 -19.35
N ASN A 44 -0.28 -4.69 -20.12
CA ASN A 44 -0.53 -5.18 -21.48
C ASN A 44 -1.33 -6.49 -21.46
N PHE A 45 -0.97 -7.43 -20.57
CA PHE A 45 -1.66 -8.71 -20.42
C PHE A 45 -3.14 -8.54 -20.05
N ILE A 46 -3.47 -7.70 -19.07
CA ILE A 46 -4.83 -7.55 -18.55
C ILE A 46 -5.79 -6.92 -19.58
N LYS A 47 -5.25 -6.24 -20.61
CA LYS A 47 -6.00 -5.71 -21.76
C LYS A 47 -6.13 -6.72 -22.92
N SER A 48 -5.43 -7.85 -22.86
CA SER A 48 -5.46 -8.90 -23.88
C SER A 48 -6.59 -9.92 -23.64
N LEU A 49 -6.91 -10.71 -24.68
CA LEU A 49 -7.87 -11.81 -24.57
C LEU A 49 -7.43 -12.91 -23.57
N ALA A 50 -6.13 -13.06 -23.34
CA ALA A 50 -5.58 -14.08 -22.46
C ALA A 50 -5.93 -13.85 -20.97
N ALA A 51 -6.26 -12.61 -20.58
CA ALA A 51 -6.73 -12.32 -19.23
C ALA A 51 -8.11 -12.90 -18.93
N GLY A 52 -8.89 -13.25 -19.96
CA GLY A 52 -10.22 -13.83 -19.82
C GLY A 52 -11.16 -12.91 -19.04
N SER A 53 -11.47 -13.31 -17.80
CA SER A 53 -12.30 -12.50 -16.89
C SER A 53 -11.51 -11.93 -15.71
N THR A 54 -10.24 -12.28 -15.55
CA THR A 54 -9.44 -11.90 -14.38
C THR A 54 -9.07 -10.42 -14.43
N SER A 55 -9.20 -9.74 -13.30
CA SER A 55 -8.76 -8.37 -13.13
C SER A 55 -8.52 -7.98 -11.68
N TRP A 56 -7.65 -7.01 -11.48
CA TRP A 56 -7.27 -6.44 -10.19
C TRP A 56 -6.94 -4.96 -10.37
N HIS A 57 -6.81 -4.23 -9.27
CA HIS A 57 -6.71 -2.77 -9.31
C HIS A 57 -5.30 -2.28 -9.58
N TYR A 58 -4.28 -2.89 -8.96
CA TYR A 58 -2.89 -2.44 -9.06
C TYR A 58 -1.92 -3.59 -9.32
N THR A 59 -0.92 -3.34 -10.16
CA THR A 59 0.30 -4.15 -10.21
C THR A 59 1.50 -3.32 -9.79
N VAL A 60 2.37 -3.91 -8.97
CA VAL A 60 3.57 -3.27 -8.43
C VAL A 60 4.81 -4.06 -8.85
N ASP A 61 5.79 -3.38 -9.43
CA ASP A 61 7.13 -3.91 -9.66
C ASP A 61 8.17 -3.08 -8.89
N ASP A 62 9.45 -3.38 -9.08
CA ASP A 62 10.56 -2.73 -8.38
C ASP A 62 10.84 -1.29 -8.83
N GLN A 63 10.14 -0.80 -9.85
CA GLN A 63 10.31 0.54 -10.40
C GLN A 63 9.04 1.38 -10.23
N ARG A 64 7.86 0.82 -10.47
CA ARG A 64 6.61 1.56 -10.66
C ARG A 64 5.37 0.79 -10.17
N ILE A 65 4.26 1.52 -10.14
CA ILE A 65 2.91 1.02 -9.83
C ILE A 65 2.02 1.37 -11.02
N VAL A 66 1.25 0.40 -11.51
CA VAL A 66 0.26 0.59 -12.58
C VAL A 66 -1.12 0.25 -12.07
N GLN A 67 -2.09 1.14 -12.29
CA GLN A 67 -3.48 0.97 -11.89
C GLN A 67 -4.34 0.61 -13.10
N HIS A 68 -5.04 -0.53 -13.03
CA HIS A 68 -5.84 -1.10 -14.12
C HIS A 68 -7.36 -0.90 -13.94
N LEU A 69 -7.80 -0.69 -12.70
CA LEU A 69 -9.20 -0.41 -12.36
C LEU A 69 -9.30 0.76 -11.36
N PRO A 70 -10.32 1.62 -11.48
CA PRO A 70 -10.58 2.61 -10.44
C PRO A 70 -11.05 1.90 -9.16
N THR A 71 -10.77 2.47 -7.99
CA THR A 71 -11.06 1.82 -6.69
C THR A 71 -12.53 1.87 -6.29
N ASN A 72 -13.37 2.55 -7.07
CA ASN A 72 -14.84 2.53 -6.94
C ASN A 72 -15.52 1.46 -7.81
N GLU A 73 -14.75 0.67 -8.56
CA GLU A 73 -15.24 -0.49 -9.33
C GLU A 73 -14.60 -1.79 -8.81
N ASN A 74 -15.33 -2.89 -8.90
CA ASN A 74 -14.85 -4.20 -8.48
C ASN A 74 -13.94 -4.86 -9.55
N GLY A 75 -13.09 -5.80 -9.13
CA GLY A 75 -12.31 -6.69 -10.02
C GLY A 75 -12.60 -8.16 -9.75
N TRP A 76 -12.09 -9.04 -10.61
CA TRP A 76 -12.20 -10.50 -10.46
C TRP A 76 -10.83 -11.11 -10.15
N HIS A 77 -10.46 -11.16 -8.87
CA HIS A 77 -9.14 -11.63 -8.42
C HIS A 77 -9.17 -12.54 -7.20
N ALA A 78 -10.21 -12.52 -6.37
CA ALA A 78 -10.23 -13.18 -5.06
C ALA A 78 -10.73 -14.63 -5.10
N GLY A 79 -11.29 -15.08 -6.22
CA GLY A 79 -11.74 -16.47 -6.39
C GLY A 79 -12.96 -16.87 -5.55
N ASP A 80 -13.71 -15.91 -5.02
CA ASP A 80 -14.88 -16.12 -4.14
C ASP A 80 -16.23 -15.86 -4.84
N GLY A 81 -16.26 -16.00 -6.17
CA GLY A 81 -17.45 -15.85 -6.99
C GLY A 81 -17.89 -14.40 -7.25
N GLY A 82 -19.06 -14.24 -7.90
CA GLY A 82 -19.58 -12.94 -8.35
C GLY A 82 -20.09 -12.01 -7.23
N HIS A 83 -20.34 -12.57 -6.05
CA HIS A 83 -20.91 -11.87 -4.90
C HIS A 83 -20.04 -11.98 -3.63
N GLY A 84 -18.88 -12.63 -3.71
CA GLY A 84 -17.99 -12.78 -2.57
C GLY A 84 -17.34 -11.44 -2.15
N PRO A 85 -17.06 -11.28 -0.84
CA PRO A 85 -16.53 -10.03 -0.29
C PRO A 85 -15.16 -9.65 -0.84
N GLY A 86 -14.30 -10.61 -1.18
CA GLY A 86 -13.00 -10.37 -1.79
C GLY A 86 -13.14 -9.67 -3.14
N ASN A 87 -13.90 -10.24 -4.07
CA ASN A 87 -14.12 -9.60 -5.37
C ASN A 87 -14.94 -8.32 -5.31
N ARG A 88 -15.87 -8.18 -4.34
CA ARG A 88 -16.87 -7.11 -4.33
C ARG A 88 -16.58 -5.95 -3.39
N THR A 89 -15.63 -6.11 -2.47
CA THR A 89 -15.32 -5.09 -1.46
C THR A 89 -13.82 -4.89 -1.22
N SER A 90 -12.94 -5.51 -2.01
CA SER A 90 -11.50 -5.36 -1.83
C SER A 90 -10.78 -4.78 -3.05
N ILE A 91 -9.72 -4.02 -2.76
CA ILE A 91 -8.76 -3.55 -3.76
C ILE A 91 -7.69 -4.64 -3.94
N GLY A 92 -7.57 -5.20 -5.15
CA GLY A 92 -6.57 -6.21 -5.49
C GLY A 92 -5.23 -5.60 -5.88
N ILE A 93 -4.15 -6.05 -5.23
CA ILE A 93 -2.77 -5.64 -5.50
C ILE A 93 -1.94 -6.87 -5.87
N GLU A 94 -1.37 -6.88 -7.08
CA GLU A 94 -0.43 -7.90 -7.56
C GLU A 94 1.02 -7.42 -7.42
N ILE A 95 1.87 -8.19 -6.75
CA ILE A 95 3.30 -7.91 -6.60
C ILE A 95 4.09 -8.78 -7.59
N CYS A 96 4.86 -8.13 -8.46
CA CYS A 96 5.62 -8.80 -9.54
C CYS A 96 6.77 -9.64 -9.01
N GLU A 97 7.07 -10.72 -9.74
CA GLU A 97 8.14 -11.68 -9.43
C GLU A 97 9.09 -11.90 -10.60
N ASN A 98 9.00 -11.06 -11.64
CA ASN A 98 9.78 -11.18 -12.87
C ASN A 98 11.29 -11.24 -12.59
N ALA A 99 12.00 -12.18 -13.23
CA ALA A 99 13.40 -12.47 -12.94
C ALA A 99 14.36 -11.31 -13.29
N ASP A 100 13.95 -10.41 -14.17
CA ASP A 100 14.66 -9.17 -14.51
C ASP A 100 14.33 -7.99 -13.56
N GLY A 101 13.59 -8.24 -12.47
CA GLY A 101 13.24 -7.25 -11.44
C GLY A 101 13.73 -7.63 -10.03
N ASN A 102 13.58 -6.70 -9.09
CA ASN A 102 13.91 -6.90 -7.68
C ASN A 102 12.66 -7.04 -6.80
N TYR A 103 12.32 -8.28 -6.43
CA TYR A 103 11.14 -8.57 -5.61
C TYR A 103 11.10 -7.79 -4.27
N ALA A 104 12.23 -7.63 -3.58
CA ALA A 104 12.24 -6.92 -2.30
C ALA A 104 11.83 -5.45 -2.45
N LYS A 105 12.29 -4.80 -3.53
CA LYS A 105 11.86 -3.43 -3.88
C LYS A 105 10.41 -3.36 -4.34
N ALA A 106 9.94 -4.37 -5.07
CA ALA A 106 8.53 -4.46 -5.46
C ALA A 106 7.62 -4.58 -4.22
N GLU A 107 8.03 -5.38 -3.24
CA GLU A 107 7.32 -5.52 -1.97
C GLU A 107 7.34 -4.25 -1.13
N GLU A 108 8.48 -3.56 -1.03
CA GLU A 108 8.59 -2.26 -0.35
C GLU A 108 7.62 -1.23 -0.96
N LYS A 109 7.60 -1.13 -2.30
CA LYS A 109 6.64 -0.26 -3.01
C LYS A 109 5.19 -0.70 -2.79
N ALA A 110 4.93 -2.01 -2.67
CA ALA A 110 3.60 -2.50 -2.37
C ALA A 110 3.15 -2.10 -0.96
N VAL A 111 4.05 -2.12 0.03
CA VAL A 111 3.78 -1.60 1.38
C VAL A 111 3.45 -0.10 1.32
N GLU A 112 4.21 0.70 0.57
CA GLU A 112 3.91 2.13 0.37
C GLU A 112 2.51 2.35 -0.24
N LEU A 113 2.16 1.57 -1.26
CA LEU A 113 0.84 1.61 -1.89
C LEU A 113 -0.27 1.20 -0.91
N ILE A 114 -0.08 0.13 -0.14
CA ILE A 114 -1.06 -0.34 0.86
C ILE A 114 -1.32 0.75 1.90
N VAL A 115 -0.28 1.36 2.47
CA VAL A 115 -0.42 2.46 3.45
C VAL A 115 -1.13 3.67 2.84
N HIS A 116 -0.85 4.00 1.58
CA HIS A 116 -1.57 5.07 0.88
C HIS A 116 -3.06 4.74 0.68
N LEU A 117 -3.39 3.51 0.30
CA LEU A 117 -4.78 3.08 0.08
C LEU A 117 -5.56 2.96 1.39
N MET A 118 -4.92 2.49 2.46
CA MET A 118 -5.48 2.46 3.83
C MET A 118 -5.94 3.85 4.24
N GLU A 119 -5.08 4.85 4.08
CA GLU A 119 -5.41 6.23 4.39
C GLU A 119 -6.51 6.78 3.47
N THR A 120 -6.36 6.60 2.15
CA THR A 120 -7.27 7.18 1.14
C THR A 120 -8.70 6.65 1.28
N HIS A 121 -8.86 5.40 1.70
CA HIS A 121 -10.15 4.74 1.80
C HIS A 121 -10.59 4.46 3.24
N ASN A 122 -9.84 4.96 4.24
CA ASN A 122 -10.09 4.68 5.65
C ASN A 122 -10.23 3.18 5.96
N ILE A 123 -9.33 2.37 5.38
CA ILE A 123 -9.27 0.91 5.56
C ILE A 123 -8.26 0.63 6.67
N PRO A 124 -8.67 -0.03 7.77
CA PRO A 124 -7.76 -0.32 8.85
C PRO A 124 -6.88 -1.54 8.52
N VAL A 125 -5.75 -1.69 9.22
CA VAL A 125 -4.71 -2.67 8.85
C VAL A 125 -5.19 -4.13 8.93
N GLU A 126 -6.13 -4.43 9.83
CA GLU A 126 -6.78 -5.74 9.95
C GLU A 126 -7.57 -6.16 8.69
N ASN A 127 -7.88 -5.20 7.84
CA ASN A 127 -8.55 -5.42 6.56
C ASN A 127 -7.57 -5.50 5.38
N VAL A 128 -6.26 -5.45 5.63
CA VAL A 128 -5.23 -5.89 4.69
C VAL A 128 -5.09 -7.41 4.80
N VAL A 129 -5.43 -8.13 3.74
CA VAL A 129 -5.61 -9.57 3.76
C VAL A 129 -4.94 -10.24 2.56
N SER A 130 -4.63 -11.53 2.70
CA SER A 130 -4.13 -12.35 1.60
C SER A 130 -5.28 -12.87 0.73
N HIS A 131 -5.00 -13.21 -0.52
CA HIS A 131 -5.94 -13.97 -1.36
C HIS A 131 -6.37 -15.27 -0.68
N LYS A 132 -5.47 -15.95 0.04
CA LYS A 132 -5.77 -17.18 0.80
C LYS A 132 -6.99 -17.03 1.73
N LYS A 133 -7.22 -15.85 2.31
CA LYS A 133 -8.40 -15.57 3.15
C LYS A 133 -9.72 -15.83 2.43
N TRP A 134 -9.76 -15.61 1.11
CA TRP A 134 -10.98 -15.67 0.31
C TRP A 134 -11.22 -17.05 -0.32
N SER A 135 -10.18 -17.70 -0.84
CA SER A 135 -10.33 -18.89 -1.69
C SER A 135 -9.38 -20.05 -1.35
N ASN A 136 -8.72 -20.05 -0.18
CA ASN A 136 -7.70 -21.03 0.23
C ASN A 136 -6.48 -21.17 -0.71
N LYS A 137 -6.42 -20.44 -1.83
CA LYS A 137 -5.26 -20.38 -2.73
C LYS A 137 -4.03 -19.96 -1.93
N GLN A 138 -2.90 -20.63 -2.13
CA GLN A 138 -1.62 -20.24 -1.52
C GLN A 138 -1.06 -18.99 -2.21
N CYS A 139 -1.72 -17.85 -2.01
CA CYS A 139 -1.34 -16.55 -2.54
C CYS A 139 -1.59 -15.48 -1.46
N PRO A 140 -0.65 -14.53 -1.23
CA PRO A 140 0.66 -14.34 -1.89
C PRO A 140 1.72 -15.35 -1.40
N HIS A 141 2.19 -16.25 -2.25
CA HIS A 141 2.99 -17.42 -1.84
C HIS A 141 4.34 -17.05 -1.19
N ARG A 142 4.97 -15.94 -1.59
CA ARG A 142 6.25 -15.48 -1.01
C ARG A 142 6.12 -14.75 0.32
N ILE A 143 4.93 -14.23 0.61
CA ILE A 143 4.66 -13.44 1.81
C ILE A 143 3.96 -14.29 2.86
N LEU A 144 3.11 -15.25 2.46
CA LEU A 144 2.32 -16.09 3.36
C LEU A 144 3.11 -16.70 4.53
N PRO A 145 4.33 -17.26 4.35
CA PRO A 145 5.12 -17.81 5.46
C PRO A 145 5.52 -16.77 6.52
N ARG A 146 5.50 -15.49 6.18
CA ARG A 146 5.88 -14.35 7.03
C ARG A 146 4.81 -13.26 7.04
N TRP A 147 3.55 -13.65 6.89
CA TRP A 147 2.42 -12.72 6.79
C TRP A 147 2.35 -11.76 7.99
N GLY A 148 2.60 -12.26 9.21
CA GLY A 148 2.65 -11.43 10.42
C GLY A 148 3.71 -10.32 10.32
N ALA A 149 4.94 -10.66 9.94
CA ALA A 149 6.01 -9.68 9.77
C ALA A 149 5.68 -8.64 8.68
N PHE A 150 5.06 -9.07 7.58
CA PHE A 150 4.62 -8.16 6.52
C PHE A 150 3.56 -7.15 7.02
N ILE A 151 2.61 -7.61 7.84
CA ILE A 151 1.62 -6.74 8.48
C ILE A 151 2.27 -5.76 9.47
N GLU A 152 3.27 -6.19 10.24
CA GLU A 152 4.01 -5.28 11.13
C GLU A 152 4.77 -4.21 10.34
N THR A 153 5.43 -4.56 9.23
CA THR A 153 6.06 -3.56 8.35
C THR A 153 5.06 -2.53 7.82
N ILE A 154 3.83 -2.94 7.49
CA ILE A 154 2.76 -2.01 7.09
C ILE A 154 2.38 -1.07 8.24
N LYS A 155 2.24 -1.59 9.46
CA LYS A 155 1.92 -0.79 10.65
C LYS A 155 3.02 0.22 10.96
N GLU A 156 4.28 -0.21 10.93
CA GLU A 156 5.45 0.65 11.14
C GLU A 156 5.46 1.78 10.11
N LYS A 157 5.35 1.46 8.82
CA LYS A 157 5.31 2.47 7.74
C LYS A 157 4.11 3.42 7.86
N ALA A 158 2.94 2.93 8.29
CA ALA A 158 1.77 3.77 8.53
C ALA A 158 1.98 4.72 9.72
N SER A 159 2.63 4.24 10.79
CA SER A 159 3.00 5.04 11.96
C SER A 159 4.02 6.12 11.58
N GLU A 160 5.11 5.76 10.88
CA GLU A 160 6.12 6.70 10.38
C GLU A 160 5.49 7.80 9.53
N LYS A 161 4.58 7.44 8.62
CA LYS A 161 3.86 8.41 7.79
C LYS A 161 2.98 9.34 8.62
N THR A 162 2.35 8.84 9.68
CA THR A 162 1.54 9.64 10.61
C THR A 162 2.42 10.62 11.38
N VAL A 163 3.55 10.15 11.91
CA VAL A 163 4.54 10.99 12.61
C VAL A 163 5.10 12.06 11.68
N ALA A 164 5.43 11.72 10.43
CA ALA A 164 5.92 12.68 9.45
C ALA A 164 4.92 13.81 9.18
N LYS A 165 3.63 13.49 8.99
CA LYS A 165 2.58 14.51 8.81
C LYS A 165 2.44 15.42 10.03
N ARG A 166 2.46 14.84 11.22
CA ARG A 166 2.41 15.60 12.47
C ARG A 166 3.64 16.49 12.65
N PHE A 167 4.79 16.03 12.19
CA PHE A 167 6.01 16.82 12.18
C PHE A 167 5.91 18.03 11.23
N ASP A 168 5.21 17.90 10.10
CA ASP A 168 4.95 19.01 9.18
C ASP A 168 4.08 20.11 9.84
N GLU A 169 3.23 19.75 10.80
CA GLU A 169 2.40 20.69 11.58
C GLU A 169 3.21 21.47 12.65
N VAL A 170 4.44 21.05 12.96
CA VAL A 170 5.29 21.74 13.94
C VAL A 170 5.62 23.15 13.44
N PRO A 171 5.44 24.19 14.27
CA PRO A 171 5.78 25.56 13.90
C PRO A 171 7.24 25.70 13.46
N ASP A 172 7.49 26.49 12.41
CA ASP A 172 8.83 26.64 11.82
C ASP A 172 9.91 27.02 12.85
N TRP A 173 9.57 27.87 13.82
CA TRP A 173 10.48 28.31 14.88
C TRP A 173 10.86 27.21 15.88
N ALA A 174 10.05 26.17 16.00
CA ALA A 174 10.26 25.03 16.91
C ALA A 174 10.83 23.80 16.19
N ARG A 175 10.60 23.67 14.87
CA ARG A 175 10.93 22.48 14.07
C ARG A 175 12.38 22.00 14.22
N PRO A 176 13.43 22.85 14.22
CA PRO A 176 14.81 22.39 14.40
C PRO A 176 15.06 21.70 15.74
N SER A 177 14.57 22.29 16.84
CA SER A 177 14.72 21.72 18.19
C SER A 177 13.89 20.45 18.35
N VAL A 178 12.64 20.45 17.90
CA VAL A 178 11.77 19.26 17.94
C VAL A 178 12.41 18.11 17.16
N LYS A 179 12.92 18.37 15.95
CA LYS A 179 13.61 17.34 15.15
C LYS A 179 14.79 16.73 15.92
N LYS A 180 15.66 17.58 16.48
CA LYS A 180 16.83 17.12 17.23
C LYS A 180 16.45 16.26 18.43
N LEU A 181 15.36 16.60 19.13
CA LEU A 181 14.86 15.83 20.26
C LEU A 181 14.19 14.52 19.82
N MET A 182 13.52 14.49 18.67
CA MET A 182 13.00 13.26 18.05
C MET A 182 14.12 12.32 17.62
N ASP A 183 15.16 12.83 16.94
CA ASP A 183 16.33 12.04 16.51
C ASP A 183 17.06 11.38 17.70
N ARG A 184 16.87 11.92 18.92
CA ARG A 184 17.43 11.42 20.18
C ARG A 184 16.47 10.54 20.99
N GLY A 185 15.25 10.30 20.48
CA GLY A 185 14.23 9.52 21.17
C GLY A 185 13.61 10.20 22.40
N ILE A 186 13.82 11.52 22.58
CA ILE A 186 13.25 12.28 23.70
C ILE A 186 11.79 12.63 23.41
N ILE A 187 11.49 12.99 22.17
CA ILE A 187 10.13 13.25 21.68
C ILE A 187 9.75 12.11 20.73
N GLY A 188 8.71 11.35 21.07
CA GLY A 188 8.12 10.35 20.17
C GLY A 188 7.05 10.92 19.26
N ASP A 189 6.21 11.83 19.79
CA ASP A 189 5.11 12.47 19.06
C ASP A 189 5.33 13.99 19.03
N PRO A 190 5.49 14.62 17.84
CA PRO A 190 5.84 16.03 17.73
C PRO A 190 4.65 17.00 17.91
N VAL A 191 3.44 16.49 18.12
CA VAL A 191 2.24 17.34 18.30
C VAL A 191 2.21 17.93 19.70
N GLY A 192 2.01 19.25 19.79
CA GLY A 192 1.79 19.93 21.06
C GLY A 192 1.24 21.33 20.87
N ASP A 193 0.97 22.00 21.99
CA ASP A 193 0.57 23.41 21.99
C ASP A 193 1.80 24.34 21.98
N ALA A 194 1.55 25.65 21.97
CA ALA A 194 2.63 26.65 22.02
C ALA A 194 3.52 26.50 23.26
N THR A 195 2.98 26.01 24.38
CA THR A 195 3.73 25.79 25.63
C THR A 195 4.70 24.63 25.48
N PHE A 196 4.23 23.49 24.96
CA PHE A 196 5.06 22.33 24.62
C PHE A 196 6.24 22.74 23.74
N TYR A 197 5.97 23.46 22.64
CA TYR A 197 7.02 23.89 21.73
C TYR A 197 8.01 24.88 22.38
N ARG A 198 7.54 25.81 23.22
CA ARG A 198 8.42 26.73 23.96
C ARG A 198 9.35 25.97 24.90
N ILE A 199 8.81 24.99 25.64
CA ILE A 199 9.58 24.15 26.56
C ILE A 199 10.61 23.34 25.79
N ALA A 200 10.22 22.66 24.71
CA ALA A 200 11.13 21.87 23.88
C ALA A 200 12.31 22.72 23.36
N VAL A 201 12.02 23.92 22.86
CA VAL A 201 13.04 24.86 22.37
C VAL A 201 13.95 25.36 23.49
N ILE A 202 13.40 25.72 24.65
CA ILE A 202 14.20 26.20 25.79
C ILE A 202 15.13 25.09 26.28
N LEU A 203 14.60 23.88 26.49
CA LEU A 203 15.38 22.75 27.00
C LEU A 203 16.50 22.33 26.04
N ASP A 204 16.24 22.33 24.73
CA ASP A 204 17.25 22.10 23.70
C ASP A 204 18.34 23.19 23.72
N ARG A 205 17.95 24.47 23.75
CA ARG A 205 18.89 25.61 23.73
C ARG A 205 19.75 25.70 24.98
N LEU A 206 19.20 25.37 26.14
CA LEU A 206 19.92 25.30 27.40
C LEU A 206 20.78 24.04 27.55
N LYS A 207 20.69 23.09 26.59
CA LYS A 207 21.40 21.81 26.60
C LYS A 207 21.10 20.95 27.85
N VAL A 208 19.90 21.07 28.40
CA VAL A 208 19.50 20.35 29.62
C VAL A 208 19.13 18.90 29.32
N ILE A 209 18.63 18.66 28.11
CA ILE A 209 18.19 17.34 27.64
C ILE A 209 19.02 16.90 26.42
N ALA A 210 20.29 17.35 26.36
CA ALA A 210 21.10 17.27 25.15
C ALA A 210 22.43 16.55 25.23
#